data_AF-A0A8X8IKY0-F1
#
_entry.id   AF-A0A8X8IKY0-F1
#
_cell.length_a   1.000
_cell.length_b   1.000
_cell.length_c   1.000
_cell.angle_alpha   90.00
_cell.angle_beta   90.00
_cell.angle_gamma   90.00
#
_symmetry.space_group_name_H-M   'P 1'
#
loop_
_entity.id
_entity.type
_entity.pdbx_description
1 polymer ?
#
loop_
_entity_poly.entity_id
_entity_poly.type
_entity_poly.pdbx_seq_one_letter_code
_entity_poly.pdbx_strand_id
1 'polypeptide(L)'
;MTLKKAYYYLFYKFYRLFETSPAKWASEWKASLCITILTGFLIITLGGYYTIGTKRDAFPNNPMPIAITIIAVVYGFNYYVFHHNDTWREYVKEFNKWPKKKNSIGSFITLLVVLFVIANVVFMFYLMSRIDWTQYR
;
A
#
# COMPACT_ATOMS: atom_id res chain seq x y z
N MET A 1 -18.77 2.91 5.77
CA MET A 1 -17.45 2.63 6.35
C MET A 1 -16.65 3.91 6.18
N THR A 2 -16.07 4.49 7.24
CA THR A 2 -15.23 5.70 7.09
C THR A 2 -13.89 5.34 6.48
N LEU A 3 -13.20 6.31 5.84
CA LEU A 3 -11.88 6.08 5.22
C LEU A 3 -10.86 5.52 6.23
N LYS A 4 -10.85 6.08 7.45
CA LYS A 4 -10.07 5.56 8.58
C LYS A 4 -10.37 4.08 8.81
N LYS A 5 -11.64 3.69 9.00
CA LYS A 5 -12.00 2.29 9.23
C LYS A 5 -11.64 1.38 8.05
N ALA A 6 -11.73 1.86 6.81
CA ALA A 6 -11.28 1.12 5.63
C ALA A 6 -9.78 0.83 5.67
N TYR A 7 -8.98 1.83 6.06
CA TYR A 7 -7.54 1.68 6.23
C TYR A 7 -7.15 0.65 7.30
N TYR A 8 -7.78 0.72 8.48
CA TYR A 8 -7.56 -0.27 9.54
C TYR A 8 -8.08 -1.66 9.16
N TYR A 9 -9.11 -1.75 8.32
CA TYR A 9 -9.62 -3.03 7.86
C TYR A 9 -8.69 -3.68 6.84
N LEU A 10 -8.07 -2.89 5.95
CA LEU A 10 -7.00 -3.36 5.07
C LEU A 10 -5.86 -3.96 5.89
N PHE A 11 -5.41 -3.25 6.93
CA PHE A 11 -4.43 -3.76 7.90
C PHE A 11 -4.88 -5.08 8.53
N TYR A 12 -6.10 -5.13 9.05
CA TYR A 12 -6.66 -6.32 9.69
C TYR A 12 -6.65 -7.55 8.75
N LYS A 13 -6.89 -7.36 7.46
CA LYS A 13 -6.86 -8.48 6.50
C LYS A 13 -5.46 -9.02 6.30
N PHE A 14 -4.47 -8.16 6.15
CA PHE A 14 -3.08 -8.61 6.11
C PHE A 14 -2.66 -9.26 7.42
N TYR A 15 -3.02 -8.68 8.56
CA TYR A 15 -2.75 -9.26 9.89
C TYR A 15 -3.32 -10.67 10.01
N ARG A 16 -4.61 -10.87 9.65
CA ARG A 16 -5.26 -12.19 9.66
C ARG A 16 -4.63 -13.19 8.69
N LEU A 17 -4.14 -12.72 7.54
CA LEU A 17 -3.43 -13.55 6.58
C LEU A 17 -2.14 -14.09 7.19
N PHE A 18 -1.36 -13.24 7.87
CA PHE A 18 -0.12 -13.65 8.54
C PHE A 18 -0.36 -14.51 9.80
N GLU A 19 -1.44 -14.26 10.55
CA GLU A 19 -1.84 -15.13 11.67
C GLU A 19 -2.25 -16.54 11.25
N THR A 20 -2.71 -16.71 10.01
CA THR A 20 -3.07 -18.02 9.44
C THR A 20 -1.84 -18.73 8.87
N SER A 21 -0.72 -18.03 8.68
CA SER A 21 0.54 -18.58 8.19
C SER A 21 1.23 -19.44 9.25
N PRO A 22 2.07 -20.44 8.88
CA PRO A 22 2.91 -21.16 9.83
C PRO A 22 3.85 -20.24 10.63
N ALA A 23 4.26 -19.11 10.03
CA ALA A 23 5.15 -18.13 10.63
C ALA A 23 4.39 -16.97 11.30
N LYS A 24 3.73 -17.26 12.44
CA LYS A 24 2.83 -16.35 13.18
C LYS A 24 3.52 -15.21 13.95
N TRP A 25 4.84 -15.13 13.92
CA TRP A 25 5.57 -14.10 14.65
C TRP A 25 5.44 -12.73 13.95
N ALA A 26 5.28 -11.66 14.72
CA ALA A 26 5.24 -10.28 14.23
C ALA A 26 4.25 -10.04 13.07
N SER A 27 3.08 -10.70 13.09
CA SER A 27 2.02 -10.57 12.09
C SER A 27 1.59 -9.12 11.88
N GLU A 28 1.58 -8.33 12.95
CA GLU A 28 1.27 -6.90 12.96
C GLU A 28 2.29 -6.08 12.17
N TRP A 29 3.58 -6.37 12.33
CA TRP A 29 4.65 -5.69 11.60
C TRP A 29 4.64 -6.07 10.12
N LYS A 30 4.42 -7.34 9.81
CA LYS A 30 4.26 -7.83 8.43
C LYS A 30 3.08 -7.15 7.74
N ALA A 31 1.95 -7.02 8.43
CA ALA A 31 0.77 -6.33 7.91
C ALA A 31 1.02 -4.84 7.64
N SER A 32 1.68 -4.15 8.59
CA SER A 32 2.09 -2.75 8.43
C SER A 32 3.03 -2.56 7.24
N LEU A 33 3.97 -3.48 7.06
CA LEU A 33 4.91 -3.49 5.94
C LEU A 33 4.18 -3.68 4.59
N CYS A 34 3.21 -4.60 4.50
CA CYS A 34 2.40 -4.77 3.29
C CYS A 34 1.66 -3.48 2.90
N ILE A 35 1.08 -2.78 3.88
CA ILE A 35 0.40 -1.50 3.61
C ILE A 35 1.41 -0.44 3.16
N THR A 36 2.58 -0.40 3.80
CA THR A 36 3.68 0.51 3.42
C THR A 36 4.09 0.29 1.97
N ILE A 37 4.25 -0.96 1.52
CA ILE A 37 4.56 -1.29 0.13
C ILE A 37 3.44 -0.84 -0.82
N LEU A 38 2.18 -1.13 -0.49
CA LEU A 38 1.04 -0.72 -1.33
C LEU A 38 0.94 0.79 -1.48
N THR A 39 1.13 1.54 -0.38
CA THR A 39 1.18 3.00 -0.41
C THR A 39 2.38 3.50 -1.22
N GLY A 40 3.55 2.85 -1.07
CA GLY A 40 4.73 3.15 -1.88
C GLY A 40 4.49 2.98 -3.38
N PHE A 41 3.82 1.89 -3.79
CA PHE A 41 3.44 1.68 -5.19
C PHE A 41 2.52 2.79 -5.72
N LEU A 42 1.53 3.24 -4.95
CA LEU A 42 0.68 4.36 -5.36
C LEU A 42 1.47 5.66 -5.55
N ILE A 43 2.46 5.93 -4.68
CA ILE A 43 3.30 7.14 -4.81
C ILE A 43 4.21 7.03 -6.05
N ILE A 44 4.80 5.87 -6.28
CA ILE A 44 5.65 5.62 -7.46
C ILE A 44 4.83 5.76 -8.75
N THR A 45 3.60 5.25 -8.79
CA THR A 45 2.77 5.37 -10.00
C THR A 45 2.34 6.80 -10.27
N LEU A 46 2.08 7.60 -9.24
CA LEU A 46 1.86 9.04 -9.41
C LEU A 46 3.06 9.74 -10.04
N GLY A 47 4.27 9.46 -9.56
CA GLY A 47 5.51 9.98 -10.15
C GLY A 47 5.70 9.51 -11.59
N GLY A 48 5.44 8.25 -11.88
CA GLY A 48 5.51 7.69 -13.23
C GLY A 48 4.52 8.34 -14.20
N TYR A 49 3.26 8.57 -13.78
CA TYR A 49 2.28 9.28 -14.61
C TYR A 49 2.66 10.74 -14.85
N TYR A 50 3.26 11.42 -13.87
CA TYR A 50 3.83 12.75 -14.07
C TYR A 50 4.91 12.73 -15.16
N THR A 51 5.84 11.78 -15.10
CA THR A 51 6.90 11.61 -16.12
C THR A 51 6.29 11.34 -17.50
N ILE A 52 5.30 10.46 -17.58
CA ILE A 52 4.59 10.11 -18.83
C ILE A 52 3.88 11.33 -19.45
N GLY A 53 3.21 12.15 -18.63
CA GLY A 53 2.42 13.29 -19.10
C GLY A 53 3.26 14.50 -19.47
N THR A 54 4.31 14.79 -18.70
CA THR A 54 5.17 15.96 -18.92
C THR A 54 6.37 15.69 -19.83
N LYS A 55 6.69 14.41 -20.06
CA LYS A 55 7.92 13.94 -20.73
C LYS A 55 9.20 14.45 -20.05
N ARG A 56 9.10 14.80 -18.77
CA ARG A 56 10.22 15.23 -17.93
C ARG A 56 10.42 14.22 -16.83
N ASP A 57 11.67 13.95 -16.48
CA ASP A 57 11.96 13.06 -15.38
C ASP A 57 11.41 13.62 -14.06
N ALA A 58 10.42 12.94 -13.47
CA ALA A 58 9.93 13.24 -12.13
C ALA A 58 10.99 12.99 -11.06
N PHE A 59 11.95 12.12 -11.35
CA PHE A 59 12.97 11.68 -10.43
C PHE A 59 14.33 12.23 -10.86
N PRO A 60 15.15 12.71 -9.91
CA PRO A 60 16.51 13.15 -10.22
C PRO A 60 17.37 11.96 -10.65
N ASN A 61 18.51 12.27 -11.29
CA ASN A 61 19.50 11.28 -11.76
C ASN A 61 19.90 10.25 -10.69
N ASN A 62 19.88 10.65 -9.40
CA ASN A 62 19.98 9.72 -8.28
C ASN A 62 18.64 9.69 -7.50
N PRO A 63 17.74 8.75 -7.79
CA PRO A 63 16.43 8.68 -7.14
C PRO A 63 16.49 8.10 -5.70
N MET A 64 17.62 7.52 -5.29
CA MET A 64 17.73 6.80 -4.00
C MET A 64 17.39 7.65 -2.78
N PRO A 65 17.89 8.89 -2.61
CA PRO A 65 17.57 9.69 -1.44
C PRO A 65 16.06 10.01 -1.34
N ILE A 66 15.41 10.28 -2.46
CA ILE A 66 13.97 10.56 -2.51
C ILE A 66 13.18 9.29 -2.18
N ALA A 67 13.56 8.15 -2.77
CA ALA A 67 12.90 6.87 -2.49
C ALA A 67 13.00 6.50 -1.00
N ILE A 68 14.18 6.63 -0.39
CA ILE A 68 14.40 6.38 1.04
C ILE A 68 13.55 7.33 1.89
N THR A 69 13.49 8.62 1.53
CA THR A 69 12.69 9.62 2.25
C THR A 69 11.21 9.27 2.22
N ILE A 70 10.67 8.91 1.04
CA ILE A 70 9.27 8.51 0.89
C ILE A 70 8.97 7.27 1.73
N ILE A 71 9.84 6.25 1.65
CA ILE A 71 9.68 5.02 2.43
C ILE A 71 9.70 5.33 3.93
N ALA A 72 10.63 6.16 4.40
CA ALA A 72 10.74 6.55 5.80
C ALA A 72 9.49 7.31 6.29
N VAL A 73 8.97 8.24 5.48
CA VAL A 73 7.76 9.00 5.81
C VAL A 73 6.53 8.09 5.87
N VAL A 74 6.33 7.22 4.87
CA VAL A 74 5.19 6.30 4.84
C VAL A 74 5.28 5.28 5.98
N TYR A 75 6.47 4.74 6.23
CA TYR A 75 6.70 3.82 7.33
C TYR A 75 6.46 4.48 8.68
N GLY A 76 6.99 5.69 8.89
CA GLY A 76 6.78 6.47 10.12
C GLY A 76 5.29 6.81 10.34
N PHE A 77 4.57 7.17 9.28
CA PHE A 77 3.12 7.38 9.34
C PHE A 77 2.38 6.09 9.74
N ASN A 78 2.71 4.96 9.12
CA ASN A 78 2.09 3.67 9.46
C ASN A 78 2.42 3.21 10.87
N TYR A 79 3.64 3.44 11.32
CA TYR A 79 4.04 3.21 12.71
C TYR A 79 3.19 4.05 13.67
N TYR A 80 3.04 5.35 13.40
CA TYR A 80 2.21 6.23 14.22
C TYR A 80 0.74 5.80 14.25
N VAL A 81 0.18 5.43 13.10
CA VAL A 81 -1.24 5.05 12.98
C VAL A 81 -1.52 3.70 13.65
N PHE A 82 -0.67 2.70 13.46
CA PHE A 82 -0.95 1.34 13.92
C PHE A 82 -0.29 1.01 15.25
N HIS A 83 0.99 1.35 15.44
CA HIS A 83 1.81 0.83 16.53
C HIS A 83 1.94 1.77 17.72
N HIS A 84 1.98 3.09 17.52
CA HIS A 84 2.28 4.06 18.59
C HIS A 84 1.36 3.96 19.81
N ASN A 85 0.06 3.73 19.59
CA ASN A 85 -0.94 3.61 20.66
C ASN A 85 -1.56 2.20 20.75
N ASP A 86 -0.95 1.19 20.11
CA ASP A 86 -1.52 -0.17 20.01
C ASP A 86 -2.99 -0.21 19.49
N THR A 87 -3.43 0.84 18.80
CA THR A 87 -4.79 1.01 18.26
C THR A 87 -5.19 -0.13 17.33
N TRP A 88 -4.20 -0.75 16.68
CA TRP A 88 -4.40 -1.95 15.87
C TRP A 88 -5.14 -3.06 16.64
N ARG A 89 -4.87 -3.24 17.94
CA ARG A 89 -5.49 -4.30 18.78
C ARG A 89 -6.99 -4.08 18.94
N GLU A 90 -7.40 -2.83 19.13
CA GLU A 90 -8.81 -2.47 19.30
C GLU A 90 -9.60 -2.75 18.03
N TYR A 91 -9.07 -2.35 16.88
CA TYR A 91 -9.69 -2.62 15.58
C TYR A 91 -9.72 -4.11 15.24
N VAL A 92 -8.67 -4.88 15.56
CA VAL A 92 -8.70 -6.34 15.41
C VAL A 92 -9.82 -6.96 16.23
N LYS A 93 -10.00 -6.54 17.50
CA LYS A 93 -11.11 -7.00 18.35
C LYS A 93 -12.47 -6.60 17.78
N GLU A 94 -12.61 -5.39 17.24
CA GLU A 94 -13.84 -4.92 16.59
C GLU A 94 -14.18 -5.76 15.35
N PHE A 95 -13.21 -5.98 14.45
CA PHE A 95 -13.43 -6.68 13.18
C PHE A 95 -13.60 -8.18 13.35
N ASN A 96 -13.02 -8.80 14.39
CA ASN A 96 -13.28 -10.19 14.73
C ASN A 96 -14.75 -10.44 15.10
N LYS A 97 -15.46 -9.44 15.61
CA LYS A 97 -16.89 -9.53 15.95
C LYS A 97 -17.83 -9.32 14.74
N TRP A 98 -17.29 -9.03 13.56
CA TRP A 98 -18.13 -8.77 12.39
C TRP A 98 -18.84 -10.03 11.87
N PRO A 99 -20.09 -9.92 11.39
CA PRO A 99 -20.80 -11.04 10.75
C PRO A 99 -20.03 -11.59 9.54
N LYS A 100 -20.08 -12.91 9.32
CA LYS A 100 -19.39 -13.58 8.20
C LYS A 100 -19.65 -12.92 6.84
N LYS A 101 -20.91 -12.53 6.57
CA LYS A 101 -21.31 -11.84 5.33
C LYS A 101 -20.57 -10.51 5.14
N LYS A 102 -20.48 -9.69 6.19
CA LYS A 102 -19.77 -8.40 6.16
C LYS A 102 -18.26 -8.59 5.99
N ASN A 103 -17.70 -9.60 6.66
CA ASN A 103 -16.28 -9.94 6.56
C ASN A 103 -15.89 -10.41 5.16
N SER A 104 -16.77 -11.18 4.50
CA SER A 104 -16.57 -11.67 3.12
C SER A 104 -16.55 -10.52 2.10
N ILE A 105 -17.54 -9.62 2.16
CA ILE A 105 -17.59 -8.44 1.29
C ILE A 105 -16.33 -7.60 1.46
N GLY A 106 -15.91 -7.36 2.71
CA GLY A 106 -14.68 -6.61 2.94
C GLY A 106 -13.42 -7.34 2.47
N SER A 107 -13.34 -8.68 2.58
CA SER A 107 -12.23 -9.45 2.00
C SER A 107 -12.15 -9.24 0.49
N PHE A 108 -13.30 -9.30 -0.20
CA PHE A 108 -13.37 -9.08 -1.64
C PHE A 108 -12.92 -7.67 -2.04
N ILE A 109 -13.39 -6.64 -1.31
CA ILE A 109 -12.94 -5.25 -1.51
C ILE A 109 -11.43 -5.12 -1.30
N THR A 110 -10.89 -5.76 -0.26
CA THR A 110 -9.44 -5.72 0.02
C THR A 110 -8.64 -6.33 -1.13
N LEU A 111 -9.08 -7.48 -1.66
CA LEU A 111 -8.46 -8.11 -2.81
C LEU A 111 -8.51 -7.19 -4.04
N LEU A 112 -9.67 -6.57 -4.31
CA LEU A 112 -9.85 -5.63 -5.41
C LEU A 112 -8.88 -4.45 -5.31
N VAL A 113 -8.74 -3.85 -4.11
CA VAL A 113 -7.80 -2.74 -3.89
C VAL A 113 -6.36 -3.17 -4.19
N VAL A 114 -5.94 -4.35 -3.72
CA VAL A 114 -4.58 -4.86 -3.98
C VAL A 114 -4.37 -5.09 -5.48
N LEU A 115 -5.32 -5.74 -6.15
CA LEU A 115 -5.26 -5.98 -7.60
C LEU A 115 -5.25 -4.67 -8.38
N PHE A 116 -6.02 -3.66 -7.97
CA PHE A 116 -6.04 -2.35 -8.57
C PHE A 116 -4.67 -1.67 -8.48
N VAL A 117 -4.02 -1.68 -7.31
CA VAL A 117 -2.68 -1.11 -7.13
C VAL A 117 -1.67 -1.81 -8.03
N ILE A 118 -1.69 -3.15 -8.08
CA ILE A 118 -0.79 -3.93 -8.93
C ILE A 118 -1.04 -3.63 -10.41
N ALA A 119 -2.30 -3.65 -10.86
CA ALA A 119 -2.67 -3.33 -12.23
C ALA A 119 -2.28 -1.90 -12.61
N ASN A 120 -2.39 -0.94 -11.67
CA ASN A 120 -1.97 0.44 -11.87
C ASN A 120 -0.46 0.57 -12.09
N VAL A 121 0.36 -0.19 -11.33
CA VAL A 121 1.81 -0.26 -11.53
C VAL A 121 2.15 -0.85 -12.90
N VAL A 122 1.54 -1.98 -13.25
CA VAL A 122 1.74 -2.63 -14.56
C VAL A 122 1.36 -1.70 -15.70
N PHE A 123 0.21 -1.02 -15.59
CA PHE A 123 -0.27 -0.08 -16.60
C PHE A 123 0.66 1.13 -16.76
N MET A 124 1.18 1.67 -15.65
CA MET A 124 2.18 2.74 -15.69
C MET A 124 3.43 2.29 -16.46
N PHE A 125 3.98 1.11 -16.17
CA PHE A 125 5.15 0.59 -16.91
C PHE A 125 4.84 0.33 -18.38
N TYR A 126 3.64 -0.16 -18.69
CA TYR A 126 3.18 -0.33 -20.07
C TYR A 126 3.13 1.01 -20.83
N LEU A 127 2.58 2.07 -20.24
CA LEU A 127 2.59 3.39 -20.88
C LEU A 127 4.01 3.94 -21.05
N MET A 128 4.86 3.73 -20.06
CA MET A 128 6.26 4.15 -20.11
C MET A 128 7.03 3.43 -21.23
N SER A 129 6.76 2.15 -21.49
CA SER A 129 7.44 1.40 -22.57
C SER A 129 6.99 1.79 -23.98
N ARG A 130 5.83 2.46 -24.12
CA ARG A 130 5.29 2.93 -25.40
C ARG A 130 5.87 4.26 -25.87
N ILE A 131 6.65 4.94 -25.03
CA ILE A 131 7.21 6.26 -25.31
C ILE A 131 8.67 6.09 -25.75
N ASP A 132 9.04 6.73 -26.85
CA ASP A 132 10.44 6.86 -27.24
C ASP A 132 11.11 7.96 -26.42
N TRP A 133 11.76 7.56 -25.32
CA TRP A 133 12.43 8.47 -24.39
C TRP A 133 13.70 9.10 -24.98
N THR A 134 14.21 8.61 -26.11
CA THR A 134 15.40 9.19 -26.75
C THR A 134 15.15 10.59 -27.31
N GLN A 135 13.89 10.91 -27.60
CA GLN A 135 13.48 12.22 -28.12
C GLN A 135 13.39 13.32 -27.05
N TYR A 136 13.46 12.95 -25.77
CA TYR A 136 13.24 13.84 -24.63
C TYR A 136 14.46 13.92 -23.69
N ARG A 137 15.56 13.26 -24.04
CA ARG A 137 16.83 13.27 -23.30
C ARG A 137 17.78 14.34 -23.81
#